data_AF-A0A4R4Q9E3-F1
#
_entry.id   AF-A0A4R4Q9E3-F1
#
_cell.length_a   1.000
_cell.length_b   1.000
_cell.length_c   1.000
_cell.angle_alpha   90.00
_cell.angle_beta   90.00
_cell.angle_gamma   90.00
#
_symmetry.space_group_name_H-M   'P 1'
#
loop_
_entity.id
_entity.type
_entity.pdbx_description
1 polymer ?
#
loop_
_entity_poly.entity_id
_entity_poly.type
_entity_poly.pdbx_seq_one_letter_code
_entity_poly.pdbx_strand_id
1 'polypeptide(L)'
;MTSTRARVVRTVLSLAVVAGLAAGCQGEEKGSAPAAAGSASTTPSPTVDAAATSKQVCEASLALVKKHFIAMADDAIAAIDKPVSAEEAGGKVRANYTAIAEGLRTEAPKAAEPQVRTALENLAGAIEKRLTGPNATKVESPDLDPALEALDAACRR
;
A
#
# COMPACT_ATOMS: atom_id res chain seq x y z
N MET A 1 48.55 -1.17 14.05
CA MET A 1 47.96 -1.97 12.94
C MET A 1 47.25 -3.16 13.56
N THR A 2 45.96 -3.03 13.84
CA THR A 2 45.13 -4.09 14.45
C THR A 2 43.95 -4.34 13.52
N SER A 3 44.12 -5.33 12.63
CA SER A 3 43.09 -5.76 11.70
C SER A 3 42.61 -7.15 12.11
N THR A 4 41.64 -7.19 13.03
CA THR A 4 40.96 -8.43 13.41
C THR A 4 39.86 -8.71 12.38
N ARG A 5 40.16 -9.53 11.37
CA ARG A 5 39.15 -10.05 10.42
C ARG A 5 38.34 -11.15 11.11
N ALA A 6 37.18 -10.80 11.64
CA ALA A 6 36.19 -11.76 12.11
C ALA A 6 35.54 -12.45 10.90
N ARG A 7 35.97 -13.69 10.63
CA ARG A 7 35.31 -14.65 9.74
C ARG A 7 34.04 -15.14 10.42
N VAL A 8 32.87 -14.63 10.03
CA VAL A 8 31.59 -15.20 10.46
C VAL A 8 31.21 -16.29 9.45
N VAL A 9 31.34 -17.52 9.92
CA VAL A 9 30.98 -18.77 9.23
C VAL A 9 29.47 -18.81 9.06
N ARG A 10 29.04 -18.98 7.80
CA ARG A 10 27.64 -19.04 7.37
C ARG A 10 26.99 -20.31 7.94
N THR A 11 26.04 -20.12 8.85
CA THR A 11 25.27 -21.19 9.47
C THR A 11 24.30 -21.81 8.46
N VAL A 12 24.34 -23.13 8.37
CA VAL A 12 23.45 -24.01 7.59
C VAL A 12 22.05 -23.96 8.20
N LEU A 13 21.02 -23.73 7.40
CA LEU A 13 19.63 -23.95 7.82
C LEU A 13 18.98 -24.98 6.90
N SER A 14 18.81 -26.18 7.44
CA SER A 14 18.15 -27.33 6.86
C SER A 14 16.66 -27.08 6.70
N LEU A 15 16.12 -27.22 5.49
CA LEU A 15 14.68 -27.24 5.23
C LEU A 15 14.19 -28.69 5.21
N ALA A 16 13.37 -29.07 6.19
CA ALA A 16 12.54 -30.25 6.15
C ALA A 16 11.26 -29.98 6.94
N VAL A 17 10.11 -29.84 6.24
CA VAL A 17 8.80 -30.27 6.74
C VAL A 17 7.93 -30.67 5.53
N VAL A 18 7.44 -31.90 5.58
CA VAL A 18 6.42 -32.54 4.75
C VAL A 18 5.08 -32.45 5.49
N ALA A 19 4.00 -32.08 4.80
CA ALA A 19 2.60 -32.50 5.02
C ALA A 19 1.73 -31.70 4.02
N GLY A 20 0.95 -32.28 3.10
CA GLY A 20 0.14 -33.48 3.23
C GLY A 20 -1.24 -33.13 3.78
N LEU A 21 -2.11 -32.53 2.96
CA LEU A 21 -3.53 -32.35 3.25
C LEU A 21 -4.36 -33.10 2.21
N ALA A 22 -4.77 -34.30 2.61
CA ALA A 22 -5.95 -34.98 2.10
C ALA A 22 -7.17 -34.46 2.89
N ALA A 23 -8.28 -34.21 2.20
CA ALA A 23 -9.64 -34.55 2.63
C ALA A 23 -10.65 -33.97 1.64
N GLY A 24 -11.26 -34.86 0.85
CA GLY A 24 -12.47 -34.56 0.10
C GLY A 24 -13.69 -34.47 1.05
N CYS A 25 -14.56 -33.52 0.75
CA CYS A 25 -15.94 -33.38 1.23
C CYS A 25 -16.81 -33.47 -0.02
N GLN A 26 -17.93 -34.19 -0.12
CA GLN A 26 -18.76 -34.97 0.80
C GLN A 26 -19.52 -35.98 -0.08
N GLY A 27 -19.82 -37.15 0.45
CA GLY A 27 -20.85 -38.04 -0.10
C GLY A 27 -21.91 -38.28 0.97
N GLU A 28 -23.18 -38.08 0.60
CA GLU A 28 -24.47 -38.55 1.15
C GLU A 28 -25.54 -37.48 0.77
N GLU A 29 -26.72 -37.74 0.21
CA GLU A 29 -27.62 -38.90 0.22
C GLU A 29 -28.43 -39.01 -1.10
N LYS A 30 -29.10 -40.16 -1.26
CA LYS A 30 -29.94 -40.59 -2.38
C LYS A 30 -31.41 -40.26 -2.09
N GLY A 31 -32.12 -39.57 -2.98
CA GLY A 31 -33.58 -39.39 -2.90
C GLY A 31 -34.19 -38.74 -4.14
N SER A 32 -34.90 -39.52 -4.95
CA SER A 32 -35.64 -39.09 -6.15
C SER A 32 -37.00 -38.48 -5.81
N ALA A 33 -37.34 -37.33 -6.40
CA ALA A 33 -38.53 -37.08 -7.25
C ALA A 33 -38.87 -35.57 -7.34
N PRO A 34 -39.44 -35.08 -8.47
CA PRO A 34 -39.47 -33.67 -8.84
C PRO A 34 -40.73 -32.94 -8.36
N ALA A 35 -40.59 -31.70 -7.93
CA ALA A 35 -41.73 -30.80 -7.68
C ALA A 35 -41.41 -29.36 -8.08
N ALA A 36 -42.17 -28.90 -9.08
CA ALA A 36 -42.60 -27.55 -9.39
C ALA A 36 -41.76 -26.34 -8.96
N ALA A 37 -41.26 -25.65 -10.00
CA ALA A 37 -41.40 -24.21 -10.23
C ALA A 37 -41.38 -23.28 -9.01
N GLY A 38 -40.17 -22.80 -8.70
CA GLY A 38 -39.95 -21.45 -8.21
C GLY A 38 -38.81 -20.86 -9.01
N SER A 39 -39.08 -20.29 -10.19
CA SER A 39 -38.13 -19.39 -10.85
C SER A 39 -38.08 -18.12 -10.00
N ALA A 40 -37.30 -18.15 -8.93
CA ALA A 40 -36.83 -16.95 -8.28
C ALA A 40 -35.96 -16.24 -9.32
N SER A 41 -36.54 -15.23 -9.97
CA SER A 41 -35.77 -14.23 -10.69
C SER A 41 -34.85 -13.56 -9.67
N THR A 42 -33.65 -14.11 -9.52
CA THR A 42 -32.52 -13.43 -8.91
C THR A 42 -32.20 -12.25 -9.81
N THR A 43 -32.87 -11.13 -9.54
CA THR A 43 -32.40 -9.84 -10.01
C THR A 43 -30.97 -9.73 -9.47
N PRO A 44 -29.94 -9.65 -10.33
CA PRO A 44 -28.59 -9.44 -9.82
C PRO A 44 -28.63 -8.06 -9.14
N SER A 45 -28.58 -8.06 -7.80
CA SER A 45 -28.18 -6.87 -7.07
C SER A 45 -26.87 -6.38 -7.69
N PRO A 46 -26.66 -5.08 -7.87
CA PRO A 46 -25.39 -4.56 -8.34
C PRO A 46 -24.34 -4.83 -7.27
N THR A 47 -23.74 -6.02 -7.31
CA THR A 47 -22.54 -6.33 -6.56
C THR A 47 -21.44 -5.53 -7.24
N VAL A 48 -21.19 -4.32 -6.71
CA VAL A 48 -19.99 -3.57 -7.08
C VAL A 48 -18.82 -4.50 -6.82
N ASP A 49 -18.06 -4.81 -7.87
CA ASP A 49 -16.89 -5.65 -7.77
C ASP A 49 -15.88 -4.97 -6.83
N ALA A 50 -15.81 -5.48 -5.60
CA ALA A 50 -14.99 -4.94 -4.54
C ALA A 50 -13.49 -5.02 -4.89
N ALA A 51 -13.08 -6.05 -5.64
CA ALA A 51 -11.70 -6.22 -6.06
C ALA A 51 -11.34 -5.21 -7.17
N ALA A 52 -12.20 -5.04 -8.16
CA ALA A 52 -12.00 -4.04 -9.21
C ALA A 52 -11.95 -2.61 -8.64
N THR A 53 -12.81 -2.32 -7.65
CA THR A 53 -12.84 -1.02 -6.98
C THR A 53 -11.56 -0.78 -6.16
N SER A 54 -11.12 -1.78 -5.39
CA SER A 54 -9.91 -1.67 -4.57
C SER A 54 -8.65 -1.54 -5.43
N LYS A 55 -8.59 -2.24 -6.56
CA LYS A 55 -7.51 -2.09 -7.55
C LYS A 55 -7.44 -0.66 -8.11
N GLN A 56 -8.57 -0.09 -8.51
CA GLN A 56 -8.61 1.30 -9.01
C GLN A 56 -8.14 2.30 -7.94
N VAL A 57 -8.56 2.12 -6.69
CA VAL A 57 -8.13 2.96 -5.57
C VAL A 57 -6.62 2.83 -5.32
N CYS A 58 -6.08 1.62 -5.41
CA CYS A 58 -4.65 1.37 -5.31
C CYS A 58 -3.86 2.04 -6.43
N GLU A 59 -4.29 1.89 -7.69
CA GLU A 59 -3.65 2.54 -8.83
C GLU A 59 -3.68 4.08 -8.70
N ALA A 60 -4.84 4.64 -8.32
CA ALA A 60 -4.99 6.08 -8.11
C ALA A 60 -4.07 6.60 -7.00
N SER A 61 -4.03 5.89 -5.86
CA SER A 61 -3.23 6.27 -4.70
C SER A 61 -1.74 6.17 -4.97
N LEU A 62 -1.27 5.09 -5.62
CA LEU A 62 0.13 4.92 -5.99
C LEU A 62 0.55 5.96 -7.05
N ALA A 63 -0.30 6.26 -8.02
CA ALA A 63 -0.05 7.30 -9.01
C ALA A 63 0.08 8.69 -8.34
N LEU A 64 -0.77 8.99 -7.36
CA LEU A 64 -0.73 10.22 -6.59
C LEU A 64 0.56 10.35 -5.78
N VAL A 65 0.95 9.31 -5.04
CA VAL A 65 2.20 9.26 -4.28
C VAL A 65 3.40 9.47 -5.23
N LYS A 66 3.45 8.71 -6.33
CA LYS A 66 4.51 8.80 -7.34
C LYS A 66 4.62 10.18 -7.95
N LYS A 67 3.48 10.80 -8.31
CA LYS A 67 3.44 12.16 -8.89
C LYS A 67 4.15 13.18 -8.00
N HIS A 68 3.89 13.16 -6.70
CA HIS A 68 4.45 14.13 -5.77
C HIS A 68 5.92 13.85 -5.41
N PHE A 69 6.35 12.58 -5.39
CA PHE A 69 7.77 12.26 -5.30
C PHE A 69 8.56 12.70 -6.54
N ILE A 70 8.00 12.53 -7.74
CA ILE A 70 8.60 13.03 -8.97
C ILE A 70 8.68 14.56 -8.94
N ALA A 71 7.61 15.25 -8.53
CA ALA A 71 7.62 16.71 -8.43
C ALA A 71 8.71 17.23 -7.48
N MET A 72 8.93 16.56 -6.32
CA MET A 72 10.03 16.92 -5.42
C MET A 72 11.41 16.68 -6.06
N ALA A 73 11.56 15.63 -6.87
CA ALA A 73 12.80 15.38 -7.61
C ALA A 73 13.02 16.44 -8.70
N ASP A 74 11.97 16.81 -9.45
CA ASP A 74 12.02 17.87 -10.47
C ASP A 74 12.37 19.23 -9.84
N ASP A 75 11.79 19.55 -8.68
CA ASP A 75 12.13 20.75 -7.91
C ASP A 75 13.60 20.75 -7.46
N ALA A 76 14.13 19.60 -7.04
CA ALA A 76 15.53 19.46 -6.64
C ALA A 76 16.49 19.61 -7.84
N ILE A 77 16.11 19.07 -9.01
CA ILE A 77 16.87 19.25 -10.26
C ILE A 77 16.84 20.71 -10.69
N ALA A 78 15.67 21.36 -10.68
CA ALA A 78 15.52 22.77 -11.06
C ALA A 78 16.33 23.70 -10.13
N ALA A 79 16.50 23.33 -8.87
CA ALA A 79 17.33 24.09 -7.92
C ALA A 79 18.83 24.07 -8.24
N ILE A 80 19.31 23.15 -9.08
CA ILE A 80 20.71 23.14 -9.56
C ILE A 80 20.95 24.31 -10.51
N ASP A 81 20.02 24.53 -11.45
CA ASP A 81 20.12 25.61 -12.43
C ASP A 81 19.73 26.97 -11.84
N LYS A 82 18.72 26.97 -10.96
CA LYS A 82 18.22 28.16 -10.27
C LYS A 82 18.09 27.89 -8.78
N PRO A 83 19.15 28.17 -7.99
CA PRO A 83 19.12 27.97 -6.55
C PRO A 83 17.97 28.74 -5.89
N VAL A 84 17.28 28.06 -4.98
CA VAL A 84 16.20 28.63 -4.15
C VAL A 84 16.66 28.69 -2.70
N SER A 85 15.97 29.49 -1.88
CA SER A 85 16.25 29.51 -0.44
C SER A 85 15.86 28.17 0.22
N ALA A 86 16.47 27.86 1.36
CA ALA A 86 16.10 26.67 2.13
C ALA A 86 14.63 26.71 2.60
N GLU A 87 14.09 27.91 2.83
CA GLU A 87 12.68 28.11 3.17
C GLU A 87 11.77 27.77 2.00
N GLU A 88 12.10 28.23 0.79
CA GLU A 88 11.32 27.93 -0.41
C GLU A 88 11.38 26.43 -0.74
N ALA A 89 12.57 25.82 -0.71
CA ALA A 89 12.74 24.39 -0.92
C ALA A 89 11.95 23.57 0.10
N GLY A 90 12.05 23.93 1.39
CA GLY A 90 11.30 23.29 2.46
C GLY A 90 9.79 23.46 2.32
N GLY A 91 9.34 24.61 1.83
CA GLY A 91 7.93 24.88 1.51
C GLY A 91 7.38 23.96 0.42
N LYS A 92 8.14 23.75 -0.66
CA LYS A 92 7.76 22.82 -1.76
C LYS A 92 7.70 21.37 -1.29
N VAL A 93 8.66 20.93 -0.48
CA VAL A 93 8.65 19.59 0.11
C VAL A 93 7.42 19.38 1.00
N ARG A 94 7.14 20.33 1.90
CA ARG A 94 5.94 20.28 2.75
C ARG A 94 4.65 20.24 1.92
N ALA A 95 4.53 21.10 0.91
CA ALA A 95 3.36 21.15 0.04
C ALA A 95 3.09 19.81 -0.67
N ASN A 96 4.15 19.16 -1.18
CA ASN A 96 4.02 17.85 -1.81
C ASN A 96 3.57 16.77 -0.81
N TYR A 97 4.16 16.73 0.39
CA TYR A 97 3.73 15.79 1.43
C TYR A 97 2.29 16.04 1.89
N THR A 98 1.88 17.30 2.07
CA THR A 98 0.50 17.67 2.39
C THR A 98 -0.46 17.17 1.32
N ALA A 99 -0.17 17.41 0.03
CA ALA A 99 -0.99 16.95 -1.08
C ALA A 99 -1.08 15.41 -1.14
N ILE A 100 0.00 14.69 -0.81
CA ILE A 100 -0.05 13.23 -0.69
C ILE A 100 -1.03 12.82 0.42
N ALA A 101 -0.88 13.36 1.63
CA ALA A 101 -1.73 12.98 2.76
C ALA A 101 -3.22 13.28 2.52
N GLU A 102 -3.54 14.43 1.92
CA GLU A 102 -4.91 14.80 1.55
C GLU A 102 -5.48 13.90 0.45
N GLY A 103 -4.68 13.59 -0.57
CA GLY A 103 -5.06 12.68 -1.65
C GLY A 103 -5.36 11.28 -1.14
N LEU A 104 -4.49 10.73 -0.30
CA LEU A 104 -4.69 9.40 0.32
C LEU A 104 -5.95 9.36 1.16
N ARG A 105 -6.26 10.40 1.94
CA ARG A 105 -7.53 10.49 2.69
C ARG A 105 -8.75 10.58 1.80
N THR A 106 -8.62 11.21 0.64
CA THR A 106 -9.70 11.29 -0.35
C THR A 106 -9.98 9.93 -0.98
N GLU A 107 -8.93 9.12 -1.21
CA GLU A 107 -9.06 7.79 -1.82
C GLU A 107 -9.44 6.70 -0.80
N ALA A 108 -8.98 6.79 0.45
CA ALA A 108 -9.25 5.80 1.51
C ALA A 108 -10.72 5.35 1.64
N PRO A 109 -11.73 6.24 1.72
CA PRO A 109 -13.13 5.82 1.86
C PRO A 109 -13.69 5.11 0.62
N LYS A 110 -13.04 5.25 -0.54
CA LYS A 110 -13.44 4.58 -1.79
C LYS A 110 -12.97 3.12 -1.84
N ALA A 111 -11.97 2.75 -1.04
CA ALA A 111 -11.49 1.37 -0.96
C ALA A 111 -12.59 0.46 -0.39
N ALA A 112 -12.97 -0.56 -1.16
CA ALA A 112 -13.91 -1.59 -0.71
C ALA A 112 -13.22 -2.54 0.30
N GLU A 113 -11.93 -2.79 0.11
CA GLU A 113 -11.13 -3.62 1.01
C GLU A 113 -10.63 -2.84 2.26
N PRO A 114 -10.92 -3.34 3.49
CA PRO A 114 -10.49 -2.68 4.72
C PRO A 114 -8.96 -2.55 4.86
N GLN A 115 -8.21 -3.49 4.28
CA GLN A 115 -6.74 -3.49 4.35
C GLN A 115 -6.15 -2.35 3.52
N VAL A 116 -6.68 -2.12 2.31
CA VAL A 116 -6.30 -0.99 1.46
C VAL A 116 -6.66 0.33 2.13
N ARG A 117 -7.89 0.46 2.67
CA ARG A 117 -8.31 1.65 3.42
C ARG A 117 -7.36 1.97 4.57
N THR A 118 -7.09 0.99 5.42
CA THR A 118 -6.19 1.12 6.58
C THR A 118 -4.78 1.52 6.15
N ALA A 119 -4.26 0.93 5.07
CA ALA A 119 -2.92 1.26 4.58
C ALA A 119 -2.82 2.71 4.08
N LEU A 120 -3.84 3.20 3.36
CA LEU A 120 -3.92 4.58 2.91
C LEU A 120 -4.00 5.58 4.08
N GLU A 121 -4.85 5.30 5.07
CA GLU A 121 -5.00 6.12 6.27
C GLU A 121 -3.70 6.14 7.11
N ASN A 122 -3.04 4.99 7.26
CA ASN A 122 -1.77 4.89 7.98
C ASN A 122 -0.65 5.67 7.29
N LEU A 123 -0.55 5.59 5.95
CA LEU A 123 0.43 6.37 5.21
C LEU A 123 0.13 7.88 5.32
N ALA A 124 -1.13 8.29 5.20
CA ALA A 124 -1.52 9.68 5.39
C ALA A 124 -1.18 10.19 6.81
N GLY A 125 -1.45 9.38 7.84
CA GLY A 125 -1.10 9.71 9.23
C GLY A 125 0.41 9.77 9.47
N ALA A 126 1.20 8.88 8.87
CA ALA A 126 2.65 8.90 8.95
C ALA A 126 3.24 10.19 8.33
N ILE A 127 2.70 10.61 7.18
CA ILE A 127 3.10 11.85 6.51
C ILE A 127 2.76 13.08 7.36
N GLU A 128 1.56 13.15 7.95
CA GLU A 128 1.21 14.25 8.85
C GLU A 128 2.12 14.33 10.06
N LYS A 129 2.39 13.18 10.68
CA LYS A 129 3.32 13.11 11.80
C LYS A 129 4.70 13.62 11.39
N ARG A 130 5.19 13.22 10.21
CA ARG A 130 6.44 13.74 9.65
C ARG A 130 6.42 15.26 9.47
N LEU A 131 5.32 15.82 8.97
CA LEU A 131 5.18 17.27 8.73
C LEU A 131 5.28 18.12 10.01
N THR A 132 5.01 17.53 11.18
CA THR A 132 5.21 18.16 12.50
C THR A 132 6.62 18.00 13.06
N GLY A 133 7.44 17.13 12.47
CA GLY A 133 8.75 16.75 12.96
C GLY A 133 9.92 17.54 12.36
N PRO A 134 11.15 17.25 12.83
CA PRO A 134 12.37 17.91 12.34
C PRO A 134 12.73 17.56 10.88
N ASN A 135 12.10 16.53 10.31
CA ASN A 135 12.34 16.07 8.94
C ASN A 135 11.28 16.59 7.94
N ALA A 136 10.39 17.49 8.34
CA ALA A 136 9.27 17.94 7.53
C ALA A 136 9.66 18.62 6.20
N THR A 137 10.90 19.09 6.07
CA THR A 137 11.43 19.74 4.85
C THR A 137 12.40 18.85 4.07
N LYS A 138 12.63 17.60 4.51
CA LYS A 138 13.53 16.67 3.83
C LYS A 138 12.77 15.84 2.81
N VAL A 139 13.34 15.68 1.61
CA VAL A 139 12.81 14.78 0.57
C VAL A 139 12.94 13.33 1.03
N GLU A 140 14.11 12.95 1.55
CA GLU A 140 14.38 11.59 2.04
C GLU A 140 13.54 11.28 3.28
N SER A 141 12.78 10.19 3.23
CA SER A 141 11.78 9.86 4.24
C SER A 141 11.85 8.40 4.69
N PRO A 142 12.97 7.95 5.29
CA PRO A 142 13.10 6.57 5.76
C PRO A 142 12.07 6.20 6.84
N ASP A 143 11.54 7.20 7.56
CA ASP A 143 10.43 7.06 8.50
C ASP A 143 9.08 6.74 7.83
N LEU A 144 8.94 6.96 6.51
CA LEU A 144 7.75 6.61 5.76
C LEU A 144 7.86 5.22 5.09
N ASP A 145 9.06 4.65 4.97
CA ASP A 145 9.29 3.37 4.29
C ASP A 145 8.36 2.26 4.82
N PRO A 146 8.18 2.05 6.14
CA PRO A 146 7.28 1.00 6.63
C PRO A 146 5.82 1.19 6.19
N ALA A 147 5.35 2.44 6.09
CA ALA A 147 3.99 2.74 5.67
C ALA A 147 3.82 2.61 4.15
N LEU A 148 4.84 2.97 3.38
CA LEU A 148 4.88 2.77 1.93
C LEU A 148 4.91 1.28 1.57
N GLU A 149 5.70 0.48 2.27
CA GLU A 149 5.73 -0.98 2.12
C GLU A 149 4.39 -1.62 2.48
N ALA A 150 3.74 -1.16 3.56
CA ALA A 150 2.41 -1.65 3.94
C ALA A 150 1.35 -1.33 2.88
N LEU A 151 1.41 -0.14 2.26
CA LEU A 151 0.52 0.22 1.15
C LEU A 151 0.77 -0.64 -0.08
N ASP A 152 2.02 -0.81 -0.50
CA ASP A 152 2.38 -1.66 -1.62
C ASP A 152 1.95 -3.12 -1.39
N ALA A 153 2.15 -3.66 -0.18
CA ALA A 153 1.71 -4.99 0.19
C ALA A 153 0.17 -5.14 0.17
N ALA A 154 -0.58 -4.11 0.59
CA ALA A 154 -2.03 -4.11 0.53
C ALA A 154 -2.54 -4.05 -0.92
N CYS A 155 -1.84 -3.33 -1.81
CA CYS A 155 -2.22 -3.12 -3.20
C CYS A 155 -1.80 -4.23 -4.18
N ARG A 156 -1.05 -5.23 -3.73
CA ARG A 156 -0.64 -6.41 -4.53
C ARG A 156 -1.54 -7.63 -4.34
N ARG A 157 -2.51 -7.56 -3.43
CA ARG A 157 -3.47 -8.65 -3.16
C ARG A 157 -4.60 -8.63 -4.18
#